data_AF-A0A0V0UAB1-F1
#
_entry.id   AF-A0A0V0UAB1-F1
#
_cell.length_a   1.000
_cell.length_b   1.000
_cell.length_c   1.000
_cell.angle_alpha   90.00
_cell.angle_beta   90.00
_cell.angle_gamma   90.00
#
_symmetry.space_group_name_H-M   'P 1'
#
loop_
_entity.id
_entity.type
_entity.pdbx_description
1 polymer ?
#
loop_
_entity_poly.entity_id
_entity_poly.type
_entity_poly.pdbx_seq_one_letter_code
_entity_poly.pdbx_strand_id
1 'polypeptide(L)' 'MVKPEGTIPRSEFVIKVMLVNWVVNADFYLLASYSLPVYMNYNINLQWNEHRAVSTDNFMKKNYFEELYNVICHFE' A
#
# COMPACT_ATOMS: atom_id res chain seq x y z
N MET A 1 22.11 5.67 45.96
CA MET A 1 21.79 4.96 44.70
C MET A 1 22.66 3.71 44.65
N VAL A 2 22.06 2.52 44.61
CA VAL A 2 22.79 1.24 44.50
C VAL A 2 23.38 1.18 43.09
N LYS A 3 24.71 1.04 42.99
CA LYS A 3 25.39 0.77 41.71
C LYS A 3 24.90 -0.60 41.21
N PRO A 4 24.50 -0.77 39.94
CA PRO A 4 24.16 -2.08 39.43
C PRO A 4 25.45 -2.90 39.33
N GLU A 5 25.76 -3.64 40.38
CA GLU A 5 26.78 -4.69 40.34
C GLU A 5 26.18 -5.90 39.65
N GLY A 6 26.84 -6.34 38.58
CA GLY A 6 26.44 -7.55 37.86
C GLY A 6 26.90 -7.49 36.42
N THR A 7 28.12 -7.94 36.15
CA THR A 7 28.47 -8.40 34.80
C THR A 7 27.52 -9.55 34.45
N ILE A 8 26.66 -9.34 33.46
CA ILE A 8 25.72 -10.37 32.98
C ILE A 8 26.55 -11.57 32.51
N PRO A 9 26.29 -12.78 33.01
CA PRO A 9 26.94 -13.99 32.52
C PRO A 9 26.77 -14.11 31.00
N ARG A 10 27.83 -14.53 30.29
CA ARG A 10 27.82 -14.60 28.82
C ARG A 10 26.65 -15.42 28.27
N SER A 11 26.28 -16.50 28.96
CA SER A 11 25.14 -17.35 28.63
C SER A 11 23.80 -16.60 28.72
N GLU A 12 23.58 -15.85 29.80
CA GLU A 12 22.36 -15.06 30.01
C GLU A 12 22.25 -13.91 28.99
N PHE A 13 23.38 -13.29 28.65
CA PHE A 13 23.43 -12.27 27.62
C PHE A 13 23.01 -12.81 26.24
N VAL A 14 23.54 -13.97 25.85
CA VAL A 14 23.18 -14.62 24.57
C VAL A 14 21.68 -14.96 24.53
N ILE A 15 21.13 -15.52 25.61
CA ILE A 15 19.71 -15.87 25.70
C ILE A 15 18.84 -14.62 25.58
N LYS A 16 19.19 -13.52 26.26
CA LYS A 16 18.45 -12.25 26.17
C LYS A 16 18.49 -11.68 24.75
N VAL A 17 19.65 -11.71 24.08
CA VAL A 17 19.77 -11.25 22.69
C VAL A 17 18.94 -12.11 21.75
N MET A 18 18.94 -13.43 21.92
CA MET A 18 18.10 -14.33 21.13
C MET A 18 16.61 -14.05 21.32
N LEU A 19 16.17 -13.83 22.57
CA LEU A 19 14.78 -13.47 22.89
C LEU A 19 14.37 -12.14 22.27
N VAL A 20 15.19 -11.10 22.42
CA VAL A 20 14.93 -9.79 21.82
C VAL A 20 14.86 -9.91 20.30
N ASN A 21 15.80 -10.63 19.69
CA ASN A 21 15.80 -10.82 18.24
C ASN A 21 14.57 -11.60 17.77
N TRP A 22 14.12 -12.61 18.53
CA TRP A 22 12.92 -13.35 18.21
C TRP A 22 11.65 -12.49 18.29
N VAL A 23 11.49 -11.71 19.36
CA VAL A 23 10.34 -10.81 19.55
C VAL A 23 10.30 -9.74 18.45
N VAL A 24 11.42 -9.07 18.22
CA VAL A 24 11.51 -8.02 17.17
C VAL A 24 11.22 -8.60 15.80
N ASN A 25 11.70 -9.81 15.50
CA ASN A 25 11.43 -10.47 14.23
C ASN A 25 9.95 -10.88 14.10
N ALA A 26 9.35 -11.41 15.15
CA ALA A 26 7.92 -11.76 15.17
C ALA A 26 7.03 -10.53 14.95
N ASP A 27 7.32 -9.42 15.63
CA ASP A 27 6.61 -8.16 15.49
C ASP A 27 6.77 -7.58 14.07
N PHE A 28 7.96 -7.70 13.48
CA PHE A 28 8.20 -7.30 12.09
C PHE A 28 7.36 -8.13 11.10
N TYR A 29 7.30 -9.45 11.27
CA TYR A 29 6.46 -10.31 10.43
C TYR A 29 4.97 -10.00 10.59
N LEU A 30 4.52 -9.73 11.82
CA LEU A 30 3.15 -9.29 12.09
C LEU A 30 2.88 -7.96 11.36
N LEU A 31 3.74 -6.96 11.52
CA LEU A 31 3.58 -5.67 10.84
C LEU A 31 3.55 -5.81 9.31
N ALA A 32 4.44 -6.64 8.75
CA ALA A 32 4.48 -6.93 7.32
C ALA A 32 3.18 -7.59 6.84
N SER A 33 2.68 -8.60 7.56
CA SER A 33 1.46 -9.31 7.20
C SER A 33 0.19 -8.46 7.28
N TYR A 34 0.12 -7.49 8.20
CA TYR A 34 -1.00 -6.53 8.24
C TYR A 34 -0.87 -5.41 7.21
N SER A 35 0.34 -4.99 6.85
CA SER A 35 0.55 -3.87 5.92
C SER A 35 0.46 -4.26 4.44
N LEU A 36 0.91 -5.47 4.07
CA LEU A 36 0.88 -5.96 2.69
C LEU A 36 -0.53 -5.94 2.06
N PRO A 37 -1.58 -6.47 2.71
CA PRO A 37 -2.93 -6.46 2.15
C PRO A 37 -3.49 -5.04 2.01
N VAL A 38 -3.18 -4.15 2.97
CA VAL A 38 -3.61 -2.74 2.93
C VAL A 38 -2.98 -2.02 1.74
N TYR A 39 -1.68 -2.20 1.54
CA TYR A 39 -0.96 -1.61 0.42
C TYR A 39 -1.47 -2.13 -0.94
N MET A 40 -1.66 -3.46 -1.05
CA MET A 40 -2.22 -4.06 -2.28
C MET A 40 -3.62 -3.53 -2.58
N ASN A 41 -4.49 -3.45 -1.57
CA ASN A 41 -5.86 -2.95 -1.75
C ASN A 41 -5.87 -1.48 -2.18
N TYR A 42 -5.02 -0.64 -1.59
CA TYR A 42 -4.88 0.76 -2.01
C TYR A 42 -4.47 0.87 -3.49
N ASN A 43 -3.48 0.09 -3.92
CA ASN A 43 -2.98 0.13 -5.28
C ASN A 43 -4.02 -0.35 -6.31
N ILE A 44 -4.77 -1.41 -5.99
CA ILE A 44 -5.85 -1.91 -6.85
C ILE A 44 -6.96 -0.86 -6.99
N ASN A 45 -7.35 -0.21 -5.89
CA ASN A 45 -8.38 0.83 -5.92
C ASN A 45 -7.93 2.06 -6.74
N LEU A 46 -6.67 2.46 -6.62
CA LEU A 46 -6.12 3.55 -7.40
C LEU A 46 -6.14 3.22 -8.91
N GLN A 47 -5.62 2.05 -9.29
CA GLN A 47 -5.61 1.60 -10.68
C GLN A 47 -7.03 1.49 -11.26
N TRP A 48 -7.97 0.98 -10.48
CA TRP A 48 -9.38 0.88 -10.87
C TRP A 48 -10.00 2.27 -11.11
N ASN A 49 -9.72 3.23 -10.23
CA ASN A 49 -10.24 4.59 -10.36
C ASN A 49 -9.64 5.32 -11.57
N GLU A 50 -8.35 5.15 -11.83
CA GLU A 50 -7.69 5.69 -13.02
C GLU A 50 -8.31 5.12 -14.31
N HIS A 51 -8.51 3.80 -14.37
CA HIS A 51 -9.14 3.17 -15.52
C HIS A 51 -10.58 3.67 -15.76
N ARG A 52 -11.36 3.87 -14.68
CA ARG A 52 -12.70 4.46 -14.77
C ARG A 52 -12.66 5.88 -15.30
N ALA A 53 -11.74 6.71 -14.80
CA ALA A 53 -11.61 8.10 -15.25
C ALA A 53 -11.28 8.17 -16.76
N VAL A 54 -10.34 7.35 -17.23
CA VAL A 54 -9.97 7.27 -18.66
C VAL A 54 -11.15 6.76 -19.51
N SER A 55 -11.86 5.74 -19.04
CA SER A 55 -13.04 5.21 -19.74
C SER A 55 -14.14 6.27 -19.88
N THR A 56 -14.40 7.03 -18.83
CA THR A 56 -15.38 8.12 -18.85
C THR A 56 -14.96 9.23 -19.81
N ASP A 57 -13.69 9.67 -19.80
CA ASP A 57 -13.20 10.70 -20.72
C ASP A 57 -13.35 10.27 -22.19
N ASN A 58 -12.98 9.02 -22.50
CA ASN A 58 -13.13 8.47 -23.85
C ASN A 58 -14.60 8.41 -24.31
N PHE A 59 -15.51 8.00 -23.42
CA PHE A 59 -16.94 7.99 -23.70
C PHE A 59 -17.49 9.39 -23.98
N MET A 60 -17.12 10.37 -23.16
CA MET A 60 -17.56 11.76 -23.33
C MET A 60 -17.03 12.36 -24.64
N LYS A 61 -15.76 12.12 -24.98
CA LYS A 61 -15.19 12.56 -26.26
C LYS A 61 -15.93 11.96 -27.45
N LYS A 62 -16.22 10.66 -27.43
CA LYS A 62 -16.95 10.01 -28.51
C LYS A 62 -18.32 10.65 -28.74
N ASN A 63 -19.11 10.84 -27.67
CA ASN A 63 -20.43 11.45 -27.78
C ASN A 63 -20.35 12.89 -28.30
N TYR A 64 -19.38 13.68 -27.83
CA TYR A 64 -19.16 15.04 -28.33
C TYR A 64 -18.86 15.06 -29.83
N PHE A 65 -18.02 14.14 -30.32
CA PHE A 65 -17.73 14.04 -31.75
C PHE A 65 -18.94 13.59 -32.57
N GLU A 66 -19.73 12.63 -32.08
CA GLU A 66 -20.97 12.20 -32.74
C GLU A 66 -22.01 13.32 -32.79
N GLU A 67 -22.20 14.07 -31.71
CA GLU A 67 -23.06 15.25 -31.68
C GLU A 67 -22.59 16.33 -32.66
N LEU A 68 -21.30 16.66 -32.65
CA LEU A 68 -20.72 17.65 -33.57
C LEU A 68 -20.90 17.23 -35.04
N TYR A 69 -20.66 15.96 -35.36
CA TYR A 69 -20.85 15.42 -36.71
C TYR A 69 -22.31 15.52 -37.15
N ASN A 70 -23.25 15.11 -36.28
CA ASN A 70 -24.69 15.20 -36.57
C ASN A 70 -25.14 16.65 -36.77
N VAL A 71 -24.60 17.60 -36.02
CA VAL A 71 -24.87 19.03 -36.22
C VAL A 71 -24.37 19.49 -37.59
N ILE A 72 -23.11 19.18 -37.94
CA ILE A 72 -22.53 19.58 -39.23
C ILE A 72 -23.33 18.99 -40.40
N CYS A 73 -23.64 17.69 -40.36
CA CYS A 73 -24.43 17.03 -41.41
C CYS A 73 -25.89 17.52 -41.49
N HIS A 74 -26.44 18.15 -40.45
CA HIS A 74 -27.77 18.77 -40.51
C HIS A 74 -27.76 20.17 -41.13
N PHE A 75 -26.58 20.80 -41.27
CA PHE A 75 -26.40 22.12 -41.88
C PHE A 75 -25.89 22.07 -43.33
N GLU A 76 -25.55 20.89 -43.87
CA GLU A 76 -25.31 20.63 -45.30
C GLU A 76 -26.59 20.16 -46.01
#